data_AF-A0A1S1BJH9-F1
#
_entry.id   AF-A0A1S1BJH9-F1
#
_cell.length_a   1.000
_cell.length_b   1.000
_cell.length_c   1.000
_cell.angle_alpha   90.00
_cell.angle_beta   90.00
_cell.angle_gamma   90.00
#
_symmetry.space_group_name_H-M   'P 1'
#
loop_
_entity.id
_entity.type
_entity.pdbx_description
1 polymer ?
#
loop_
_entity_poly.entity_id
_entity_poly.type
_entity_poly.pdbx_seq_one_letter_code
_entity_poly.pdbx_strand_id
1 'polypeptide(L)'
;MVAEKPEKTVTLTIRGVDERVRHKIKLQASMNGRSMEAEVRHILEEAVRPVKAGLELFELSQEVGGMDDLAGVMDEMVTARRGGQS
;
A
#
# COMPACT_ATOMS: atom_id res chain seq x y z
N MET A 1 -13.16 -6.17 -35.92
CA MET A 1 -14.05 -5.48 -34.96
C MET A 1 -13.79 -6.07 -33.60
N VAL A 2 -12.88 -5.48 -32.82
CA VAL A 2 -12.64 -5.90 -31.43
C VAL A 2 -13.78 -5.32 -30.60
N ALA A 3 -14.63 -6.20 -30.05
CA ALA A 3 -15.65 -5.80 -29.11
C ALA A 3 -14.98 -5.31 -27.83
N GLU A 4 -15.05 -4.01 -27.55
CA GLU A 4 -14.70 -3.47 -26.25
C GLU A 4 -15.57 -4.16 -25.19
N LYS A 5 -14.92 -4.81 -24.21
CA LYS A 5 -15.62 -5.34 -23.04
C LYS A 5 -16.26 -4.17 -22.29
N PRO A 6 -17.55 -4.22 -21.92
CA PRO A 6 -18.15 -3.13 -21.17
C PRO A 6 -17.43 -2.98 -19.84
N GLU A 7 -16.88 -1.80 -19.59
CA GLU A 7 -16.26 -1.44 -18.32
C GLU A 7 -17.33 -1.57 -17.23
N LYS A 8 -17.14 -2.50 -16.30
CA LYS A 8 -18.09 -2.72 -15.21
C LYS A 8 -17.92 -1.60 -14.18
N THR A 9 -18.63 -0.50 -14.40
CA THR A 9 -18.66 0.63 -13.47
C THR A 9 -19.49 0.28 -12.24
N VAL A 10 -18.87 0.38 -11.06
CA VAL A 10 -19.53 0.20 -9.76
C VAL A 10 -19.52 1.54 -9.05
N THR A 11 -20.69 2.00 -8.60
CA THR A 11 -20.84 3.23 -7.83
C THR A 11 -21.02 2.90 -6.35
N LEU A 12 -20.21 3.53 -5.49
CA LEU A 12 -20.32 3.43 -4.04
C LEU A 12 -20.75 4.78 -3.45
N THR A 13 -21.74 4.78 -2.58
CA THR A 13 -22.16 5.97 -1.81
C THR A 13 -21.77 5.83 -0.35
N ILE A 14 -20.85 6.69 0.11
CA ILE A 14 -20.41 6.73 1.51
C ILE A 14 -21.15 7.86 2.22
N ARG A 15 -21.88 7.55 3.29
CA ARG A 15 -22.68 8.51 4.07
C ARG A 15 -22.02 8.79 5.41
N GLY A 16 -22.29 9.98 5.98
CA GLY A 16 -21.81 10.34 7.31
C GLY A 16 -20.29 10.57 7.39
N VAL A 17 -19.65 10.93 6.28
CA VAL A 17 -18.21 11.26 6.28
C VAL A 17 -18.01 12.59 6.98
N ASP A 18 -17.14 12.61 8.00
CA ASP A 18 -16.74 13.83 8.69
C ASP A 18 -16.11 14.83 7.72
N GLU A 19 -16.48 16.11 7.83
CA GLU A 19 -15.99 17.17 6.94
C GLU A 19 -14.46 17.28 6.92
N ARG A 20 -13.81 17.02 8.06
CA ARG A 20 -12.34 17.02 8.16
C ARG A 20 -11.73 15.90 7.32
N VAL A 21 -12.39 14.74 7.25
CA VAL A 21 -11.93 13.62 6.41
C VAL A 21 -12.07 13.99 4.93
N ARG A 22 -13.23 14.54 4.53
CA ARG A 22 -13.45 15.01 3.16
C ARG A 22 -12.42 16.07 2.76
N HIS A 23 -12.12 17.01 3.65
CA HIS A 23 -11.13 18.05 3.40
C HIS A 23 -9.71 17.49 3.25
N LYS A 24 -9.31 16.54 4.10
CA LYS A 24 -8.02 15.85 3.97
C LYS A 24 -7.88 15.13 2.63
N ILE A 25 -8.91 14.38 2.22
CA ILE A 25 -8.91 13.69 0.92
C ILE A 25 -8.79 14.70 -0.22
N LYS A 26 -9.49 15.84 -0.15
CA LYS A 26 -9.37 16.90 -1.15
C LYS A 26 -7.93 17.41 -1.28
N LEU A 27 -7.29 17.69 -0.14
CA LEU A 27 -5.90 18.15 -0.11
C LEU A 27 -4.96 17.09 -0.69
N GLN A 28 -5.12 15.82 -0.30
CA GLN A 28 -4.33 14.70 -0.84
C GLN A 28 -4.48 14.57 -2.36
N ALA A 29 -5.71 14.65 -2.87
CA ALA A 29 -5.97 14.63 -4.30
C ALA A 29 -5.24 15.76 -5.03
N SER A 30 -5.31 17.00 -4.50
CA SER A 30 -4.58 18.15 -5.08
C SER A 30 -3.06 17.96 -5.03
N MET A 31 -2.51 17.43 -3.93
CA MET A 31 -1.08 17.16 -3.81
C MET A 31 -0.62 16.07 -4.78
N ASN A 32 -1.45 15.06 -5.03
CA ASN A 32 -1.15 13.94 -5.93
C ASN A 32 -1.50 14.23 -7.39
N GLY A 33 -2.04 15.42 -7.72
CA GLY A 33 -2.46 15.77 -9.08
C GLY A 33 -3.64 14.93 -9.60
N ARG A 34 -4.51 14.44 -8.71
CA ARG A 34 -5.65 13.57 -9.02
C ARG A 34 -6.98 14.25 -8.74
N SER A 35 -8.06 13.75 -9.35
CA SER A 35 -9.41 14.13 -8.94
C SER A 35 -9.75 13.52 -7.57
N MET A 36 -10.74 14.09 -6.88
CA MET A 36 -11.18 13.55 -5.59
C MET A 36 -11.67 12.10 -5.70
N GLU A 37 -12.38 11.75 -6.78
CA GLU A 37 -12.82 10.37 -7.03
C GLU A 37 -11.64 9.42 -7.24
N ALA A 38 -10.65 9.84 -8.04
CA ALA A 38 -9.46 9.04 -8.30
C ALA A 38 -8.65 8.80 -7.02
N GLU A 39 -8.57 9.81 -6.14
CA GLU A 39 -7.90 9.67 -4.86
C GLU A 39 -8.66 8.73 -3.91
N VAL A 40 -9.99 8.85 -3.82
CA VAL A 40 -10.81 7.92 -3.02
C VAL A 40 -10.65 6.49 -3.50
N ARG A 41 -10.68 6.28 -4.82
CA ARG A 41 -10.45 4.95 -5.42
C ARG A 41 -9.08 4.40 -5.02
N HIS A 42 -8.03 5.21 -5.16
CA HIS A 42 -6.67 4.80 -4.81
C HIS A 42 -6.54 4.45 -3.31
N ILE A 43 -7.11 5.26 -2.42
CA ILE A 43 -7.12 4.99 -0.97
C ILE A 43 -7.82 3.65 -0.69
N LEU A 44 -8.96 3.40 -1.31
CA LEU A 44 -9.68 2.13 -1.11
C LEU A 44 -8.90 0.94 -1.65
N GLU A 45 -8.27 1.06 -2.83
CA GLU A 45 -7.42 0.02 -3.41
C GLU A 45 -6.24 -0.33 -2.52
N GLU A 46 -5.52 0.68 -2.01
CA GLU A 46 -4.40 0.48 -1.09
C GLU A 46 -4.88 -0.10 0.26
N ALA A 47 -6.00 0.38 0.79
CA ALA A 47 -6.54 -0.08 2.07
C ALA A 47 -6.99 -1.54 2.05
N VAL A 48 -7.41 -2.06 0.89
CA VAL A 48 -7.80 -3.47 0.72
C VAL A 48 -6.72 -4.32 0.05
N ARG A 49 -5.58 -3.74 -0.31
CA ARG A 49 -4.47 -4.49 -0.90
C ARG A 49 -4.06 -5.58 0.10
N PRO A 50 -4.11 -6.87 -0.29
CA PRO A 50 -3.67 -7.93 0.60
C PRO A 50 -2.19 -7.73 0.90
N VAL A 51 -1.84 -7.70 2.18
CA VAL A 51 -0.45 -7.69 2.62
C VAL A 51 0.14 -9.04 2.24
N LYS A 52 0.90 -9.09 1.16
CA LYS A 52 1.56 -10.31 0.68
C LYS A 52 2.92 -10.49 1.36
N ALA A 53 2.97 -10.30 2.68
CA ALA A 53 4.21 -10.31 3.44
C ALA A 53 5.06 -11.56 3.15
N GLY A 54 4.45 -12.74 3.01
CA GLY A 54 5.19 -13.97 2.68
C GLY A 54 5.79 -14.00 1.27
N LEU A 55 5.13 -13.41 0.27
CA LEU A 55 5.65 -13.33 -1.09
C LEU A 55 6.70 -12.23 -1.20
N GLU A 56 6.46 -11.06 -0.62
CA GLU A 56 7.41 -9.95 -0.60
C GLU A 56 8.69 -10.35 0.15
N LEU A 57 8.56 -11.07 1.27
CA LEU A 57 9.71 -11.61 2.01
C LEU A 57 10.44 -12.68 1.20
N PHE A 58 9.71 -13.54 0.46
CA PHE A 58 10.31 -14.53 -0.41
C PHE A 58 11.07 -13.88 -1.59
N GLU A 59 10.50 -12.89 -2.25
CA GLU A 59 11.15 -12.12 -3.31
C GLU A 59 12.42 -11.42 -2.80
N LEU A 60 12.34 -10.77 -1.64
CA LEU A 60 13.49 -10.17 -0.98
C LEU A 60 14.56 -11.22 -0.62
N SER A 61 14.15 -12.41 -0.17
CA SER A 61 15.08 -13.51 0.15
C SER A 61 15.88 -13.94 -1.08
N GLN A 62 15.27 -13.95 -2.27
CA GLN A 62 15.95 -14.31 -3.51
C GLN A 62 17.00 -13.26 -3.91
N GLU A 63 16.78 -11.98 -3.58
CA GLU A 63 17.74 -10.91 -3.84
C GLU A 63 19.00 -11.03 -2.96
N VAL A 64 18.85 -11.54 -1.74
CA VAL A 64 19.94 -11.63 -0.75
C VAL A 64 20.57 -13.03 -0.63
N GLY A 65 20.21 -13.98 -1.49
CA GLY A 65 20.83 -15.32 -1.55
C GLY A 65 20.01 -16.46 -0.94
N GLY A 66 18.87 -16.16 -0.33
CA GLY A 66 17.94 -17.13 0.24
C GLY A 66 17.38 -16.67 1.58
N MET A 67 16.52 -17.51 2.16
CA MET A 67 15.83 -17.19 3.42
C MET A 67 16.79 -17.20 4.63
N ASP A 68 17.83 -18.04 4.58
CA ASP A 68 18.85 -18.13 5.62
C ASP A 68 19.73 -16.86 5.66
N ASP A 69 20.14 -16.36 4.48
CA ASP A 69 20.92 -15.12 4.37
C ASP A 69 20.09 -13.90 4.78
N LEU A 70 18.81 -13.86 4.38
CA LEU A 70 17.89 -12.81 4.81
C LEU A 70 17.71 -12.80 6.34
N ALA A 71 17.59 -13.98 6.95
CA ALA A 71 17.49 -14.10 8.40
C ALA A 71 18.76 -13.57 9.11
N GLY A 72 19.94 -13.84 8.56
CA GLY A 72 21.21 -13.31 9.07
C GLY A 72 21.27 -11.77 9.03
N VAL A 73 20.87 -11.16 7.90
CA VAL A 73 20.80 -9.70 7.75
C VAL A 73 19.80 -9.07 8.74
N MET A 74 18.66 -9.71 8.95
CA MET A 74 17.67 -9.24 9.92
C MET A 74 18.17 -9.36 11.37
N ASP A 75 18.87 -10.44 11.70
CA ASP A 75 19.46 -10.66 13.04
C ASP A 75 20.52 -9.61 13.36
N GLU A 76 21.37 -9.25 12.38
CA GLU A 76 22.36 -8.19 12.51
C GLU A 76 21.70 -6.82 12.77
N MET A 77 20.65 -6.47 12.02
CA MET A 77 19.90 -5.23 12.23
C MET A 77 19.20 -5.16 13.60
N VAL A 78 18.57 -6.25 14.02
CA VAL A 78 17.90 -6.35 15.32
C VAL A 78 18.91 -6.22 16.46
N THR A 79 20.09 -6.84 16.30
CA THR A 79 21.18 -6.79 17.28
C THR A 79 21.82 -5.39 17.34
N ALA A 80 22.04 -4.75 16.20
CA ALA A 80 22.57 -3.38 16.14
C ALA A 80 21.63 -2.36 16.82
N ARG A 81 20.31 -2.53 16.68
CA ARG A 81 19.31 -1.67 17.35
C ARG A 81 19.26 -1.86 18.86
N ARG A 82 19.61 -3.05 19.35
CA ARG A 82 19.71 -3.34 20.80
C ARG A 82 21.03 -2.84 21.40
N GLY A 83 22.12 -2.84 20.64
CA GLY A 83 23.43 -2.35 21.09
C GLY A 83 23.57 -0.83 21.26
N GLY A 84 22.61 -0.04 20.76
CA GLY A 84 22.57 1.43 20.94
C GLY A 84 21.73 1.92 22.13
N GLN A 85 21.25 1.02 22.99
CA GLN A 85 20.53 1.33 24.22
C GLN A 85 21.34 0.84 25.43
N SER A 86 22.51 1.43 25.66
CA SER A 86 23.29 1.27 26.89
C SER A 86 24.02 2.56 27.21
#